data_AF-A0A8T3PF33-F1
#
_entry.id   AF-A0A8T3PF33-F1
#
_cell.length_a   1.000
_cell.length_b   1.000
_cell.length_c   1.000
_cell.angle_alpha   90.00
_cell.angle_beta   90.00
_cell.angle_gamma   90.00
#
_symmetry.space_group_name_H-M   'P 1'
#
loop_
_entity.id
_entity.type
_entity.pdbx_description
1 polymer ?
#
loop_
_entity_poly.entity_id
_entity_poly.type
_entity_poly.pdbx_seq_one_letter_code
_entity_poly.pdbx_strand_id
1 'polypeptide(L)'
;MITPAARLRGARLVERPGLRTFASARFRILLAGTLLLIGLAAGGSLLMRQAADPAGQFGVDLADYQRAAQRMAAGGSPYAPEMLAGPVDAQGVDRYRYPPVLAQLLIPVAGLPMPIAAALWGAAQLAAAWLAVWVASSAGGAARGLERALWTGVAATFFLSVFDALAWLPLALVGSALMIMSAWRAMGGTRPAPTAAAARPLAS
;
A
#
# COMPACT_ATOMS: atom_id res chain seq x y z
N MET A 1 -29.37 14.96 9.38
CA MET A 1 -29.75 16.37 9.11
C MET A 1 -28.65 17.24 9.73
N ILE A 2 -27.83 17.93 8.94
CA ILE A 2 -26.76 18.80 9.45
C ILE A 2 -27.39 20.14 9.81
N THR A 3 -27.33 20.55 11.07
CA THR A 3 -27.89 21.83 11.51
C THR A 3 -27.16 23.00 10.83
N PRO A 4 -27.88 24.09 10.47
CA PRO A 4 -27.28 25.29 9.87
C PRO A 4 -26.10 25.84 10.70
N ALA A 5 -26.18 25.71 12.02
CA ALA A 5 -25.12 26.09 12.96
C ALA A 5 -23.79 25.33 12.74
N ALA A 6 -23.84 24.06 12.31
CA ALA A 6 -22.65 23.27 12.02
C ALA A 6 -21.96 23.74 10.73
N ARG A 7 -22.71 24.21 9.72
CA ARG A 7 -22.12 24.83 8.50
C ARG A 7 -21.40 26.14 8.82
N LEU A 8 -21.98 26.98 9.68
CA LEU A 8 -21.39 28.27 10.06
C LEU A 8 -20.10 28.12 10.88
N ARG A 9 -19.99 27.09 11.73
CA ARG A 9 -18.73 26.80 12.48
C ARG A 9 -17.59 26.35 11.56
N GLY A 10 -17.90 25.57 10.52
CA GLY A 10 -16.90 25.17 9.52
C GLY A 10 -16.31 26.36 8.76
N ALA A 11 -17.15 27.34 8.40
CA ALA A 11 -16.72 28.53 7.67
C ALA A 11 -15.70 29.38 8.45
N ARG A 12 -15.89 29.57 9.78
CA ARG A 12 -14.97 30.39 10.60
C ARG A 12 -13.60 29.75 10.84
N LEU A 13 -13.49 28.42 10.79
CA LEU A 13 -12.18 27.76 10.95
C LEU A 13 -11.30 27.96 9.71
N VAL A 14 -11.90 28.02 8.51
CA VAL A 14 -11.17 28.26 7.24
C VAL A 14 -10.62 29.68 7.15
N GLU A 15 -11.05 30.62 8.00
CA GLU A 15 -10.57 32.00 7.99
C GLU A 15 -9.20 32.16 8.66
N ARG A 16 -8.71 31.18 9.43
CA ARG A 16 -7.36 31.26 10.02
C ARG A 16 -6.30 31.14 8.92
N PRO A 17 -5.29 32.05 8.85
CA PRO A 17 -4.30 32.07 7.76
C PRO A 17 -3.63 30.73 7.48
N GLY A 18 -3.26 29.98 8.53
CA GLY A 18 -2.64 28.67 8.38
C GLY A 18 -3.55 27.61 7.75
N LEU A 19 -4.85 27.60 8.08
CA LEU A 19 -5.81 26.61 7.58
C LEU A 19 -6.16 26.82 6.11
N ARG A 20 -6.05 28.07 5.60
CA ARG A 20 -6.21 28.38 4.17
C ARG A 20 -5.16 27.69 3.30
N THR A 21 -3.91 27.64 3.78
CA THR A 21 -2.83 26.97 3.06
C THR A 21 -3.10 25.47 2.94
N PHE A 22 -3.53 24.81 4.02
CA PHE A 22 -3.91 23.39 4.00
C PHE A 22 -5.14 23.10 3.12
N ALA A 23 -6.03 24.06 2.92
CA ALA A 23 -7.18 23.91 2.03
C ALA A 23 -6.82 24.05 0.54
N SER A 24 -5.67 24.65 0.21
CA SER A 24 -5.24 24.86 -1.19
C SER A 24 -4.85 23.56 -1.87
N ALA A 25 -5.48 23.25 -3.01
CA ALA A 25 -5.16 22.06 -3.80
C ALA A 25 -3.68 22.01 -4.23
N ARG A 26 -3.08 23.17 -4.59
CA ARG A 26 -1.66 23.25 -4.96
C ARG A 26 -0.76 22.81 -3.81
N PHE A 27 -1.04 23.31 -2.60
CA PHE A 27 -0.28 22.94 -1.42
C PHE A 27 -0.43 21.45 -1.10
N ARG A 28 -1.66 20.91 -1.13
CA ARG A 28 -1.91 19.49 -0.87
C ARG A 28 -1.22 18.58 -1.88
N ILE A 29 -1.23 18.93 -3.17
CA ILE A 29 -0.50 18.21 -4.22
C ILE A 29 1.01 18.24 -3.98
N LEU A 30 1.58 19.41 -3.68
CA LEU A 30 3.01 19.53 -3.39
C LEU A 30 3.40 18.73 -2.15
N LEU A 31 2.62 18.83 -1.08
CA LEU A 31 2.83 18.07 0.15
C LEU A 31 2.77 16.55 -0.12
N ALA A 32 1.73 16.08 -0.82
CA ALA A 32 1.58 14.67 -1.16
C ALA A 32 2.72 14.17 -2.06
N GLY A 33 3.13 14.97 -3.04
CA GLY A 33 4.28 14.65 -3.90
C GLY A 33 5.59 14.52 -3.10
N THR A 34 5.87 15.49 -2.22
CA THR A 34 7.05 15.46 -1.35
C THR A 34 7.04 14.26 -0.41
N LEU A 35 5.90 14.00 0.25
CA LEU A 35 5.76 12.85 1.15
C LEU A 35 5.91 11.52 0.40
N LEU A 36 5.37 11.41 -0.81
CA LEU A 36 5.52 10.22 -1.64
C LEU A 36 6.98 9.99 -2.00
N LEU A 37 7.70 11.03 -2.44
CA LEU A 37 9.13 10.92 -2.76
C LEU A 37 9.96 10.50 -1.55
N ILE A 38 9.70 11.08 -0.37
CA ILE A 38 10.37 10.68 0.88
C ILE A 38 10.06 9.21 1.21
N GLY A 39 8.79 8.80 1.11
CA GLY A 39 8.38 7.41 1.39
C GLY A 39 9.03 6.41 0.44
N LEU A 40 9.11 6.73 -0.87
CA LEU A 40 9.80 5.90 -1.86
C LEU A 40 11.30 5.80 -1.58
N ALA A 41 11.96 6.93 -1.28
CA ALA A 41 13.38 6.96 -1.00
C ALA A 41 13.73 6.17 0.29
N ALA A 42 12.96 6.39 1.36
CA ALA A 42 13.15 5.71 2.63
C ALA A 42 12.84 4.21 2.52
N GLY A 43 11.69 3.84 1.95
CA GLY A 43 11.28 2.45 1.78
C GLY A 43 12.19 1.70 0.81
N GLY A 44 12.58 2.31 -0.30
CA GLY A 44 13.54 1.74 -1.26
C GLY A 44 14.91 1.51 -0.63
N SER A 45 15.42 2.49 0.12
CA SER A 45 16.70 2.35 0.85
C SER A 45 16.66 1.22 1.89
N LEU A 46 15.57 1.11 2.65
CA LEU A 46 15.39 0.03 3.63
C LEU A 46 15.34 -1.34 2.96
N LEU A 47 14.55 -1.48 1.89
CA LEU A 47 14.42 -2.73 1.15
C LEU A 47 15.77 -3.16 0.54
N MET A 48 16.52 -2.22 -0.03
CA MET A 48 17.87 -2.51 -0.55
C MET A 48 18.83 -2.94 0.55
N ARG A 49 18.78 -2.32 1.73
CA ARG A 49 19.60 -2.72 2.88
C ARG A 49 19.26 -4.14 3.36
N GLN A 50 17.98 -4.48 3.44
CA GLN A 50 17.54 -5.81 3.87
C GLN A 50 17.81 -6.89 2.83
N ALA A 51 17.64 -6.58 1.54
CA ALA A 51 18.00 -7.50 0.46
C ALA A 51 19.51 -7.79 0.42
N ALA A 52 20.34 -6.86 0.89
CA ALA A 52 21.77 -7.00 0.99
C ALA A 52 22.25 -7.64 2.30
N ASP A 53 21.37 -7.84 3.28
CA ASP A 53 21.72 -8.43 4.57
C ASP A 53 21.60 -9.97 4.51
N PRO A 54 22.73 -10.71 4.48
CA PRO A 54 22.70 -12.17 4.43
C PRO A 54 22.17 -12.82 5.72
N ALA A 55 22.11 -12.07 6.83
CA ALA A 55 21.52 -12.53 8.08
C ALA A 55 20.06 -12.06 8.26
N GLY A 56 19.55 -11.23 7.36
CA GLY A 56 18.19 -10.71 7.39
C GLY A 56 17.17 -11.76 6.94
N GLN A 57 16.09 -11.91 7.71
CA GLN A 57 14.99 -12.84 7.37
C GLN A 57 14.45 -12.61 5.96
N PHE A 58 14.29 -11.34 5.55
CA PHE A 58 13.86 -10.98 4.20
C PHE A 58 14.81 -11.50 3.11
N GLY A 59 16.12 -11.32 3.29
CA GLY A 59 17.14 -11.78 2.33
C GLY A 59 17.15 -13.31 2.22
N VAL A 60 17.03 -14.00 3.34
CA VAL A 60 16.96 -15.47 3.40
C VAL A 60 15.70 -15.99 2.72
N ASP A 61 14.52 -15.47 3.07
CA ASP A 61 13.25 -15.90 2.48
C ASP A 61 13.25 -15.65 0.97
N LEU A 62 13.62 -14.45 0.52
CA LEU A 62 13.64 -14.11 -0.90
C LEU A 62 14.63 -14.99 -1.69
N ALA A 63 15.78 -15.33 -1.10
CA ALA A 63 16.72 -16.27 -1.70
C ALA A 63 16.12 -17.66 -1.88
N ASP A 64 15.40 -18.16 -0.88
CA ASP A 64 14.74 -19.45 -0.95
C ASP A 64 13.58 -19.45 -1.96
N TYR A 65 12.81 -18.36 -2.04
CA TYR A 65 11.82 -18.15 -3.11
C TYR A 65 12.46 -18.16 -4.50
N GLN A 66 13.59 -17.47 -4.67
CA GLN A 66 14.27 -17.39 -5.96
C GLN A 66 14.82 -18.77 -6.39
N ARG A 67 15.47 -19.52 -5.49
CA ARG A 67 15.96 -20.87 -5.79
C ARG A 67 14.82 -21.82 -6.13
N ALA A 68 13.72 -21.78 -5.37
CA ALA A 68 12.53 -22.57 -5.67
C ALA A 68 11.96 -22.22 -7.06
N ALA A 69 11.85 -20.93 -7.39
CA ALA A 69 11.41 -20.47 -8.70
C ALA A 69 12.34 -20.93 -9.83
N GLN A 70 13.66 -20.94 -9.61
CA GLN A 70 14.65 -21.46 -10.57
C GLN A 70 14.47 -22.96 -10.83
N ARG A 71 14.24 -23.77 -9.78
CA ARG A 71 13.95 -25.20 -9.95
C ARG A 71 12.67 -25.43 -10.75
N MET A 72 11.62 -24.68 -10.44
CA MET A 72 10.35 -24.76 -11.16
C MET A 72 10.48 -24.34 -12.62
N ALA A 73 11.26 -23.29 -12.90
CA ALA A 73 11.57 -22.87 -14.27
C ALA A 73 12.33 -23.94 -15.05
N ALA A 74 13.13 -24.77 -14.37
CA ALA A 74 13.82 -25.93 -14.94
C ALA A 74 12.93 -27.20 -15.04
N GLY A 75 11.63 -27.11 -14.71
CA GLY A 75 10.70 -28.23 -14.74
C GLY A 75 10.75 -29.15 -13.51
N GLY A 76 11.43 -28.75 -12.44
CA GLY A 76 11.57 -29.50 -11.20
C GLY A 76 10.58 -29.11 -10.10
N SER A 77 10.70 -29.79 -8.96
CA SER A 77 10.02 -29.42 -7.71
C SER A 77 10.57 -28.10 -7.14
N PRO A 78 9.76 -27.22 -6.53
CA PRO A 78 10.29 -26.06 -5.80
C PRO A 78 11.09 -26.47 -4.55
N TYR A 79 10.79 -27.62 -3.97
CA TYR A 79 11.45 -28.15 -2.78
C TYR A 79 12.79 -28.80 -3.13
N ALA A 80 13.79 -28.61 -2.28
CA ALA A 80 15.08 -29.28 -2.43
C ALA A 80 14.91 -30.81 -2.30
N PRO A 81 15.68 -31.65 -3.02
CA PRO A 81 15.51 -33.10 -2.99
C PRO A 81 15.51 -33.71 -1.59
N GLU A 82 16.37 -33.21 -0.70
CA GLU A 82 16.45 -33.66 0.69
C GLU A 82 15.18 -33.36 1.49
N MET A 83 14.40 -32.34 1.12
CA MET A 83 13.10 -32.04 1.76
C MET A 83 12.02 -33.04 1.36
N LEU A 84 12.23 -33.79 0.28
CA LEU A 84 11.33 -34.85 -0.18
C LEU A 84 11.73 -36.23 0.38
N ALA A 85 12.95 -36.35 0.92
CA ALA A 85 13.51 -37.62 1.39
C ALA A 85 13.16 -37.95 2.85
N GLY A 86 12.68 -36.98 3.64
CA GLY A 86 12.34 -37.18 5.04
C GLY A 86 12.32 -35.89 5.84
N PRO A 87 12.30 -35.98 7.18
CA PRO A 87 12.39 -34.83 8.06
C PRO A 87 13.66 -34.01 7.80
N VAL A 88 13.52 -32.70 7.72
CA VAL A 88 14.62 -31.75 7.55
C VAL A 88 14.51 -30.65 8.60
N ASP A 89 15.64 -30.00 8.89
CA ASP A 89 15.65 -28.90 9.85
C ASP A 89 14.73 -27.74 9.42
N ALA A 90 14.05 -27.19 10.42
CA ALA A 90 13.20 -26.02 10.27
C ALA A 90 13.99 -24.73 10.04
N GLN A 91 15.33 -24.76 10.00
CA GLN A 91 16.18 -23.64 9.60
C GLN A 91 17.29 -24.14 8.67
N GLY A 92 17.80 -23.28 7.80
CA GLY A 92 18.89 -23.62 6.89
C GLY A 92 18.77 -22.91 5.55
N VAL A 93 19.88 -22.89 4.80
CA VAL A 93 19.95 -22.35 3.45
C VAL A 93 19.14 -23.24 2.51
N ASP A 94 18.38 -22.64 1.59
CA ASP A 94 17.68 -23.35 0.53
C ASP A 94 16.57 -24.27 1.05
N ARG A 95 15.84 -23.76 2.05
CA ARG A 95 14.75 -24.47 2.72
C ARG A 95 13.42 -23.80 2.41
N TYR A 96 13.05 -23.83 1.14
CA TYR A 96 11.76 -23.35 0.69
C TYR A 96 10.61 -24.14 1.34
N ARG A 97 9.78 -23.50 2.17
CA ARG A 97 8.71 -24.16 2.97
C ARG A 97 7.30 -23.70 2.61
N TYR A 98 7.17 -22.85 1.61
CA TYR A 98 5.90 -22.22 1.28
C TYR A 98 5.12 -23.02 0.21
N PRO A 99 3.83 -22.72 0.01
CA PRO A 99 3.04 -23.34 -1.07
C PRO A 99 3.63 -23.02 -2.46
N PRO A 100 3.71 -23.99 -3.40
CA PRO A 100 4.39 -23.83 -4.69
C PRO A 100 3.93 -22.63 -5.52
N VAL A 101 2.67 -22.23 -5.41
CA VAL A 101 2.10 -21.08 -6.12
C VAL A 101 2.89 -19.79 -5.87
N LEU A 102 3.49 -19.64 -4.69
CA LEU A 102 4.24 -18.43 -4.37
C LEU A 102 5.59 -18.42 -5.10
N ALA A 103 6.28 -19.56 -5.21
CA ALA A 103 7.49 -19.66 -6.05
C ALA A 103 7.18 -19.47 -7.55
N GLN A 104 6.01 -19.93 -8.01
CA GLN A 104 5.57 -19.74 -9.40
C GLN A 104 5.47 -18.25 -9.78
N LEU A 105 5.03 -17.39 -8.85
CA LEU A 105 4.95 -15.94 -9.08
C LEU A 105 6.32 -15.30 -9.34
N LEU A 106 7.41 -15.92 -8.85
CA LEU A 106 8.78 -15.43 -9.04
C LEU A 106 9.49 -16.02 -10.26
N ILE A 107 8.89 -16.96 -11.00
CA ILE A 107 9.50 -17.54 -12.23
C ILE A 107 9.97 -16.45 -13.21
N PRO A 108 9.20 -15.37 -13.50
CA PRO A 108 9.64 -14.33 -14.43
C PRO A 108 10.92 -13.59 -14.04
N VAL A 109 11.30 -13.62 -12.74
CA VAL A 109 12.49 -12.94 -12.20
C VAL A 109 13.52 -13.92 -11.64
N ALA A 110 13.30 -15.22 -11.80
CA ALA A 110 14.11 -16.27 -11.17
C ALA A 110 15.58 -16.25 -11.64
N GLY A 111 15.84 -15.88 -12.90
CA GLY A 111 17.20 -15.80 -13.46
C GLY A 111 17.92 -14.46 -13.22
N LEU A 112 17.27 -13.49 -12.56
CA LEU A 112 17.86 -12.17 -12.37
C LEU A 112 18.79 -12.14 -11.14
N PRO A 113 19.81 -11.26 -11.12
CA PRO A 113 20.57 -10.99 -9.90
C PRO A 113 19.66 -10.61 -8.73
N MET A 114 19.97 -11.10 -7.52
CA MET A 114 19.15 -10.90 -6.32
C MET A 114 18.70 -9.44 -6.09
N PRO A 115 19.57 -8.41 -6.23
CA PRO A 115 19.15 -7.03 -6.03
C PRO A 115 18.07 -6.58 -7.03
N ILE A 116 18.15 -7.07 -8.28
CA ILE A 116 17.17 -6.75 -9.33
C ILE A 116 15.85 -7.47 -9.04
N ALA A 117 15.90 -8.76 -8.68
CA ALA A 117 14.71 -9.52 -8.31
C ALA A 117 14.00 -8.90 -7.08
N ALA A 118 14.76 -8.50 -6.06
CA ALA A 118 14.25 -7.79 -4.88
C ALA A 118 13.60 -6.45 -5.23
N ALA A 119 14.23 -5.65 -6.10
CA ALA A 119 13.67 -4.38 -6.55
C ALA A 119 12.36 -4.57 -7.32
N LEU A 120 12.30 -5.53 -8.24
CA LEU A 120 11.08 -5.83 -9.00
C LEU A 120 9.96 -6.37 -8.10
N TRP A 121 10.30 -7.25 -7.15
CA TRP A 121 9.34 -7.75 -6.16
C TRP A 121 8.81 -6.64 -5.26
N GLY A 122 9.69 -5.76 -4.77
CA GLY A 122 9.30 -4.56 -4.02
C GLY A 122 8.39 -3.63 -4.82
N ALA A 123 8.69 -3.40 -6.11
CA ALA A 123 7.85 -2.60 -6.99
C ALA A 123 6.47 -3.24 -7.21
N ALA A 124 6.40 -4.58 -7.36
CA ALA A 124 5.13 -5.30 -7.49
C ALA A 124 4.28 -5.19 -6.22
N GLN A 125 4.89 -5.32 -5.02
CA GLN A 125 4.19 -5.13 -3.75
C GLN A 125 3.69 -3.69 -3.58
N LEU A 126 4.50 -2.69 -3.94
CA LEU A 126 4.09 -1.29 -3.92
C LEU A 126 2.94 -1.01 -4.88
N ALA A 127 2.97 -1.57 -6.08
CA ALA A 127 1.89 -1.44 -7.05
C ALA A 127 0.58 -2.08 -6.55
N ALA A 128 0.68 -3.26 -5.92
CA ALA A 128 -0.48 -3.94 -5.31
C ALA A 128 -1.06 -3.13 -4.14
N ALA A 129 -0.21 -2.61 -3.24
CA ALA A 129 -0.63 -1.74 -2.14
C ALA A 129 -1.28 -0.45 -2.66
N TRP A 130 -0.67 0.18 -3.67
CA TRP A 130 -1.23 1.35 -4.34
C TRP A 130 -2.60 1.06 -4.93
N LEU A 131 -2.75 -0.05 -5.66
CA LEU A 131 -4.03 -0.45 -6.26
C LEU A 131 -5.09 -0.74 -5.20
N ALA A 132 -4.73 -1.39 -4.09
CA ALA A 132 -5.66 -1.66 -2.99
C ALA A 132 -6.16 -0.36 -2.35
N VAL A 133 -5.28 0.59 -2.04
CA VAL A 133 -5.66 1.90 -1.50
C VAL A 133 -6.44 2.71 -2.53
N TRP A 134 -6.11 2.60 -3.82
CA TRP A 134 -6.85 3.23 -4.89
C TRP A 134 -8.29 2.70 -4.94
N VAL A 135 -8.49 1.38 -4.92
CA VAL A 135 -9.82 0.77 -4.94
C VAL A 135 -10.61 1.14 -3.67
N ALA A 136 -9.98 1.08 -2.50
CA ALA A 136 -10.61 1.47 -1.24
C ALA A 136 -11.05 2.95 -1.24
N SER A 137 -10.20 3.86 -1.72
CA SER A 137 -10.55 5.28 -1.84
C SER A 137 -11.67 5.54 -2.86
N SER A 138 -11.71 4.77 -3.97
CA SER A 138 -12.84 4.79 -4.91
C SER A 138 -14.14 4.40 -4.21
N ALA A 139 -14.13 3.30 -3.47
CA ALA A 139 -15.32 2.81 -2.75
C ALA A 139 -15.79 3.81 -1.67
N GLY A 140 -14.86 4.57 -1.09
CA GLY A 140 -15.15 5.66 -0.16
C GLY A 140 -15.66 6.96 -0.81
N GLY A 141 -15.80 7.01 -2.14
CA GLY A 141 -16.32 8.17 -2.87
C GLY A 141 -15.28 9.26 -3.16
N ALA A 142 -13.99 8.98 -3.04
CA ALA A 142 -12.94 9.95 -3.37
C ALA A 142 -12.94 10.27 -4.88
N ALA A 143 -13.00 11.56 -5.22
CA ALA A 143 -12.97 12.01 -6.60
C ALA A 143 -11.68 11.56 -7.31
N ARG A 144 -11.80 11.16 -8.59
CA ARG A 144 -10.63 10.81 -9.42
C ARG A 144 -9.82 12.09 -9.71
N GLY A 145 -8.50 12.01 -9.56
CA GLY A 145 -7.60 13.13 -9.87
C GLY A 145 -6.17 12.89 -9.39
N LEU A 146 -5.26 13.77 -9.80
CA LEU A 146 -3.83 13.71 -9.43
C LEU A 146 -3.63 13.73 -7.92
N GLU A 147 -4.33 14.61 -7.21
CA GLU A 147 -4.25 14.71 -5.75
C GLU A 147 -4.54 13.36 -5.07
N ARG A 148 -5.60 12.67 -5.51
CA ARG A 148 -5.95 11.35 -4.99
C ARG A 148 -4.87 10.31 -5.30
N ALA A 149 -4.31 10.32 -6.52
CA ALA A 149 -3.26 9.38 -6.92
C ALA A 149 -2.00 9.55 -6.07
N LEU A 150 -1.62 10.78 -5.77
CA LEU A 150 -0.48 11.10 -4.90
C LEU A 150 -0.72 10.65 -3.46
N TRP A 151 -1.88 10.97 -2.87
CA TRP A 151 -2.20 10.52 -1.51
C TRP A 151 -2.34 9.00 -1.39
N THR A 152 -2.81 8.34 -2.45
CA THR A 152 -2.80 6.87 -2.55
C THR A 152 -1.37 6.34 -2.54
N GLY A 153 -0.48 6.99 -3.29
CA GLY A 153 0.96 6.74 -3.28
C GLY A 153 1.60 6.89 -1.91
N VAL A 154 1.33 8.00 -1.23
CA VAL A 154 1.77 8.22 0.16
C VAL A 154 1.28 7.09 1.05
N ALA A 155 -0.02 6.79 1.05
CA ALA A 155 -0.55 5.72 1.89
C ALA A 155 0.09 4.36 1.59
N ALA A 156 0.37 4.03 0.33
CA ALA A 156 1.02 2.79 -0.07
C ALA A 156 2.47 2.67 0.45
N THR A 157 3.25 3.76 0.41
CA THR A 157 4.63 3.73 0.91
C THR A 157 4.71 3.56 2.42
N PHE A 158 3.77 4.14 3.17
CA PHE A 158 3.69 3.94 4.62
C PHE A 158 3.14 2.57 5.02
N PHE A 159 2.30 1.93 4.19
CA PHE A 159 1.73 0.62 4.50
C PHE A 159 2.75 -0.52 4.40
N LEU A 160 3.70 -0.44 3.45
CA LEU A 160 4.73 -1.47 3.27
C LEU A 160 5.68 -1.59 4.48
N SER A 161 6.08 -0.46 5.08
CA SER A 161 6.97 -0.44 6.26
C SER A 161 6.35 -1.09 7.51
N VAL A 162 5.04 -1.33 7.52
CA VAL A 162 4.31 -1.94 8.64
C VAL A 162 4.50 -3.45 8.69
N PHE A 163 4.75 -4.11 7.56
CA PHE A 163 4.85 -5.57 7.49
C PHE A 163 6.14 -6.13 8.09
N ASP A 164 7.24 -5.36 8.05
CA ASP A 164 8.50 -5.74 8.71
C ASP A 164 8.49 -5.45 10.21
N ALA A 165 7.74 -4.43 10.62
CA ALA A 165 7.65 -3.97 12.00
C ALA A 165 6.36 -4.46 12.67
N LEU A 166 6.06 -5.76 12.58
CA LEU A 166 4.91 -6.40 13.27
C LEU A 166 4.88 -6.15 14.80
N ALA A 167 5.91 -5.55 15.39
CA ALA A 167 5.91 -5.02 16.76
C ALA A 167 5.10 -3.71 16.96
N TRP A 168 4.75 -2.96 15.89
CA TRP A 168 4.12 -1.64 15.97
C TRP A 168 2.76 -1.53 15.24
N LEU A 169 2.17 -2.68 14.88
CA LEU A 169 0.89 -2.83 14.17
C LEU A 169 -0.25 -1.89 14.63
N PRO A 170 -0.46 -1.62 15.94
CA PRO A 170 -1.55 -0.75 16.39
C PRO A 170 -1.36 0.71 15.98
N LEU A 171 -0.12 1.23 16.00
CA LEU A 171 0.15 2.65 15.76
C LEU A 171 -0.01 3.00 14.28
N ALA A 172 0.44 2.11 13.39
CA ALA A 172 0.33 2.30 11.96
C ALA A 172 -1.12 2.17 11.47
N LEU A 173 -1.87 1.18 11.96
CA LEU A 173 -3.30 1.06 11.65
C LEU A 173 -4.11 2.26 12.15
N VAL A 174 -3.81 2.76 13.35
CA VAL A 174 -4.44 3.98 13.88
C VAL A 174 -4.04 5.21 13.06
N GLY A 175 -2.76 5.34 12.68
CA GLY A 175 -2.30 6.43 11.82
C GLY A 175 -2.94 6.45 10.43
N SER A 176 -3.02 5.29 9.78
CA SER A 176 -3.68 5.12 8.49
C SER A 176 -5.19 5.37 8.59
N ALA A 177 -5.85 4.86 9.64
CA ALA A 177 -7.27 5.10 9.88
C ALA A 177 -7.57 6.58 10.13
N LEU A 178 -6.73 7.27 10.92
CA LEU A 178 -6.87 8.70 11.18
C LEU A 178 -6.65 9.53 9.92
N MET A 179 -5.65 9.19 9.08
CA MET A 179 -5.44 9.84 7.78
C MET A 179 -6.61 9.61 6.82
N ILE A 180 -7.11 8.38 6.71
CA ILE A 180 -8.27 8.06 5.86
C ILE A 180 -9.52 8.81 6.36
N MET A 181 -9.79 8.82 7.67
CA MET A 181 -10.94 9.51 8.24
C MET A 181 -10.86 11.04 8.11
N SER A 182 -9.66 11.62 8.25
CA SER A 182 -9.45 13.06 8.08
C SER A 182 -9.54 13.49 6.62
N ALA A 183 -8.98 12.71 5.69
CA ALA A 183 -9.17 12.91 4.26
C ALA A 183 -10.65 12.79 3.88
N TRP A 184 -11.36 11.79 4.41
CA TRP A 184 -12.79 11.59 4.17
C TRP A 184 -13.65 12.76 4.67
N ARG A 185 -13.35 13.30 5.86
CA ARG A 185 -14.01 14.51 6.38
C ARG A 185 -13.68 15.75 5.55
N ALA A 186 -12.43 15.91 5.13
CA ALA A 186 -11.98 17.07 4.35
C ALA A 186 -12.54 17.09 2.93
N MET A 187 -12.77 15.92 2.33
CA MET A 187 -13.36 15.79 0.99
C MET A 187 -14.87 16.05 0.94
N GLY A 188 -15.50 16.35 2.09
CA GLY A 188 -16.91 16.72 2.12
C GLY A 188 -17.78 15.55 1.69
N GLY A 189 -18.10 14.66 2.63
CA GLY A 189 -19.18 13.68 2.52
C GLY A 189 -20.58 14.31 2.35
N THR A 190 -20.73 15.33 1.50
CA THR A 190 -21.98 15.66 0.87
C THR A 190 -22.28 14.50 -0.08
N ARG A 191 -22.97 13.47 0.44
CA ARG A 191 -23.84 12.68 -0.43
C ARG A 191 -24.58 13.67 -1.32
N PRO A 192 -24.60 13.49 -2.66
CA PRO A 192 -25.47 14.29 -3.49
C PRO A 192 -26.84 14.24 -2.81
N ALA A 193 -27.37 15.41 -2.45
CA ALA A 193 -28.73 15.48 -1.94
C ALA A 193 -29.57 14.72 -2.95
N PRO A 194 -30.43 13.77 -2.55
CA PRO A 194 -31.31 13.10 -3.49
C PRO A 194 -31.94 14.21 -4.31
N THR A 195 -31.58 14.28 -5.59
CA THR A 195 -32.26 15.16 -6.51
C THR A 195 -33.71 14.78 -6.33
N ALA A 196 -34.53 15.75 -5.93
CA ALA A 196 -35.96 15.58 -5.81
C ALA A 196 -36.47 15.27 -7.21
N ALA A 197 -36.32 14.01 -7.62
CA ALA A 197 -36.75 13.47 -8.88
C ALA A 197 -38.26 13.41 -8.74
N ALA A 198 -38.86 14.51 -9.22
CA ALA A 198 -40.22 14.62 -9.68
C ALA A 198 -41.23 13.83 -8.84
N ALA A 199 -41.73 14.48 -7.79
CA ALA A 199 -43.16 14.36 -7.51
C ALA A 199 -43.88 14.85 -8.78
N ARG A 200 -44.08 13.96 -9.76
CA ARG A 200 -45.07 14.16 -10.81
C ARG A 200 -46.42 14.12 -10.10
N PRO A 201 -47.20 15.21 -10.04
CA PRO A 201 -48.58 15.09 -9.62
C PRO A 201 -49.29 14.16 -10.61
N LEU A 202 -49.89 13.09 -10.09
CA LEU A 202 -50.85 12.30 -10.84
C LEU A 202 -52.02 13.24 -11.14
N ALA A 203 -52.14 13.69 -12.38
CA ALA A 203 -53.33 14.39 -12.84
C ALA A 203 -54.49 13.39 -12.85
N SER A 204 -55.56 13.78 -12.18
CA SER A 204 -56.88 13.13 -12.07
C SER A 204 -57.63 13.10 -13.39
#